data_AF-C6H2Q6-F1
#
_entry.id   AF-C6H2Q6-F1
#
_cell.length_a   1.000
_cell.length_b   1.000
_cell.length_c   1.000
_cell.angle_alpha   90.00
_cell.angle_beta   90.00
_cell.angle_gamma   90.00
#
_symmetry.space_group_name_H-M   'P 1'
#
loop_
_entity.id
_entity.type
_entity.pdbx_description
1 polymer ?
#
loop_
_entity_poly.entity_id
_entity_poly.type
_entity_poly.pdbx_seq_one_letter_code
_entity_poly.pdbx_strand_id
1 'polypeptide(L)'
;MQPMTAPDKISVYHKLAYPPPAPSSPASSAYSSFQLDVLILSEAHQRPAARCHEDIVAYDYQLGRKAKMLPPFMMDQFRTLWELQEASKRTWGVKVKEIEARVRRLETASWDRPDAVEDMGSSG
;
A
#
# COMPACT_ATOMS: atom_id res chain seq x y z
N MET A 1 15.90 -8.11 12.14
CA MET A 1 15.27 -6.78 12.28
C MET A 1 14.94 -6.54 13.74
N GLN A 2 15.18 -5.34 14.26
CA GLN A 2 14.80 -4.97 15.62
C GLN A 2 13.29 -4.64 15.68
N PRO A 3 12.55 -5.11 16.70
CA PRO A 3 11.18 -4.68 16.94
C PRO A 3 11.07 -3.17 17.13
N MET A 4 9.91 -2.59 16.84
CA MET A 4 9.65 -1.19 17.19
C MET A 4 9.43 -1.07 18.70
N THR A 5 10.01 -0.03 19.29
CA THR A 5 9.97 0.23 20.73
C THR A 5 9.43 1.62 20.96
N ALA A 6 8.76 1.81 22.09
CA ALA A 6 8.26 3.11 22.49
C ALA A 6 9.41 4.02 22.99
N PRO A 7 9.30 5.35 22.82
CA PRO A 7 8.26 6.04 22.07
C PRO A 7 8.52 6.04 20.55
N ASP A 8 7.46 5.86 19.76
CA ASP A 8 7.49 6.04 18.30
C ASP A 8 6.14 6.60 17.85
N LYS A 9 6.16 7.34 16.74
CA LYS A 9 4.96 7.78 16.04
C LYS A 9 4.79 6.94 14.78
N ILE A 10 3.60 6.41 14.58
CA ILE A 10 3.29 5.58 13.42
C ILE A 10 2.26 6.25 12.52
N SER A 11 2.41 6.00 11.23
CA SER A 11 1.41 6.29 10.21
C SER A 11 0.84 4.97 9.68
N VAL A 12 -0.49 4.87 9.60
CA VAL A 12 -1.18 3.66 9.14
C VAL A 12 -1.93 3.95 7.86
N TYR A 13 -1.58 3.24 6.81
CA TYR A 13 -2.18 3.38 5.48
C TYR A 13 -3.03 2.17 5.17
N HIS A 14 -4.26 2.41 4.75
CA HIS A 14 -5.19 1.38 4.32
C HIS A 14 -5.49 1.57 2.84
N LYS A 15 -5.65 0.46 2.13
CA LYS A 15 -6.13 0.45 0.76
C LYS A 15 -7.08 -0.71 0.54
N LEU A 16 -8.05 -0.55 -0.35
CA LEU A 16 -8.83 -1.66 -0.86
C LEU A 16 -7.87 -2.68 -1.52
N ALA A 17 -7.98 -3.94 -1.13
CA ALA A 17 -7.20 -5.03 -1.71
C ALA A 17 -7.73 -5.40 -3.11
N TYR A 18 -9.05 -5.30 -3.31
CA TYR A 18 -9.76 -5.67 -4.52
C TYR A 18 -10.73 -4.56 -4.97
N PRO A 19 -11.02 -4.45 -6.28
CA PRO A 19 -12.00 -3.48 -6.76
C PRO A 19 -13.39 -3.78 -6.19
N PRO A 20 -14.19 -2.73 -5.89
CA PRO A 20 -15.60 -2.93 -5.67
C PRO A 20 -16.26 -3.46 -6.96
N PRO A 21 -17.32 -4.28 -6.87
CA PRO A 21 -18.04 -4.76 -8.04
C PRO A 21 -18.50 -3.61 -8.95
N ALA A 22 -18.40 -3.85 -10.26
CA ALA A 22 -18.95 -2.94 -11.26
C ALA A 22 -20.45 -2.73 -11.01
N PRO A 23 -21.00 -1.52 -11.24
CA PRO A 23 -22.43 -1.23 -11.05
C PRO A 23 -23.36 -2.18 -11.81
N SER A 24 -22.92 -2.65 -12.98
CA SER A 24 -23.66 -3.57 -13.85
C SER A 24 -23.52 -5.05 -13.46
N SER A 25 -22.65 -5.38 -12.51
CA SER A 25 -22.41 -6.77 -12.09
C SER A 25 -23.50 -7.25 -11.12
N PRO A 26 -23.98 -8.50 -11.26
CA PRO A 26 -24.85 -9.13 -10.26
C PRO A 26 -24.23 -9.16 -8.85
N ALA A 27 -22.89 -9.13 -8.75
CA ALA A 27 -22.20 -9.05 -7.47
C ALA A 27 -22.40 -7.71 -6.73
N SER A 28 -22.78 -6.63 -7.44
CA SER A 28 -23.01 -5.31 -6.83
C SER A 28 -24.20 -5.31 -5.86
N SER A 29 -25.18 -6.20 -6.05
CA SER A 29 -26.35 -6.33 -5.14
C SER A 29 -26.10 -7.22 -3.92
N ALA A 30 -24.96 -7.91 -3.85
CA ALA A 30 -24.61 -8.83 -2.76
C ALA A 30 -23.30 -8.48 -2.04
N TYR A 31 -22.70 -7.34 -2.39
CA TYR A 31 -21.42 -6.91 -1.82
C TYR A 31 -21.61 -6.42 -0.40
N SER A 32 -21.18 -7.21 0.58
CA SER A 32 -21.34 -6.96 2.02
C SER A 32 -20.06 -7.21 2.82
N SER A 33 -19.00 -7.63 2.13
CA SER A 33 -17.69 -7.87 2.69
C SER A 33 -16.61 -7.35 1.76
N PHE A 34 -15.51 -6.88 2.33
CA PHE A 34 -14.39 -6.31 1.60
C PHE A 34 -13.10 -6.53 2.38
N GLN A 35 -11.98 -6.43 1.68
CA GLN A 35 -10.66 -6.66 2.25
C GLN A 35 -9.78 -5.42 2.10
N LEU A 36 -9.02 -5.12 3.15
CA LEU A 36 -8.05 -4.02 3.16
C LEU A 36 -6.64 -4.57 3.34
N ASP A 37 -5.73 -4.06 2.51
CA ASP A 37 -4.30 -4.19 2.76
C ASP A 37 -3.84 -3.00 3.61
N VAL A 38 -3.07 -3.27 4.66
CA VAL A 38 -2.62 -2.25 5.61
C VAL A 38 -1.09 -2.22 5.70
N LEU A 39 -0.53 -1.02 5.64
CA LEU A 39 0.89 -0.75 5.89
C LEU A 39 1.02 0.17 7.11
N ILE A 40 1.74 -0.31 8.13
CA ILE A 40 2.10 0.48 9.31
C ILE A 40 3.55 0.92 9.15
N LEU A 41 3.77 2.24 9.09
CA LEU A 41 5.08 2.86 8.95
C LEU A 41 5.50 3.51 10.27
N SER A 42 6.74 3.23 10.70
CA SER A 42 7.41 4.00 11.75
C SER A 42 7.90 5.32 11.16
N GLU A 43 7.52 6.44 11.75
CA GLU A 43 8.02 7.76 11.35
C GLU A 43 9.44 7.98 11.84
N ALA A 44 9.78 7.56 13.06
CA ALA A 44 11.14 7.76 13.58
C ALA A 44 12.19 6.98 12.75
N HIS A 45 11.84 5.79 12.28
CA HIS A 45 12.76 4.91 11.57
C HIS A 45 12.56 4.91 10.04
N GLN A 46 11.56 5.63 9.53
CA GLN A 46 11.24 5.73 8.10
C GLN A 46 11.16 4.36 7.40
N ARG A 47 10.56 3.36 8.08
CA ARG A 47 10.46 1.99 7.56
C ARG A 47 9.15 1.30 7.91
N PRO A 48 8.76 0.25 7.16
CA PRO A 48 7.66 -0.62 7.55
C PRO A 48 7.91 -1.23 8.94
N ALA A 49 6.93 -1.01 9.83
CA ALA A 49 6.87 -1.64 11.14
C ALA A 49 6.09 -2.96 11.06
N ALA A 50 4.97 -2.97 10.32
CA ALA A 50 4.13 -4.14 10.13
C ALA A 50 3.28 -4.03 8.86
N ARG A 51 2.71 -5.16 8.44
CA ARG A 51 1.66 -5.25 7.42
C ARG A 51 0.50 -6.05 8.00
N CYS A 52 -0.73 -5.67 7.67
CA CYS A 52 -1.93 -6.39 8.07
C CYS A 52 -2.82 -6.65 6.86
N HIS A 53 -3.59 -7.73 6.93
CA HIS A 53 -4.67 -8.05 6.01
C HIS A 53 -5.96 -8.07 6.82
N GLU A 54 -6.93 -7.24 6.44
CA GLU A 54 -8.20 -7.14 7.14
C GLU A 54 -9.30 -7.73 6.26
N ASP A 55 -10.09 -8.66 6.83
CA ASP A 55 -11.28 -9.21 6.21
C ASP A 55 -12.51 -8.71 6.98
N ILE A 56 -13.32 -7.87 6.33
CA ILE A 56 -14.38 -7.09 6.98
C ILE A 56 -15.73 -7.49 6.39
N VAL A 57 -16.70 -7.74 7.26
CA VAL A 57 -18.10 -8.02 6.90
C VAL A 57 -19.02 -7.02 7.58
N ALA A 58 -19.92 -6.39 6.82
CA ALA A 58 -20.92 -5.50 7.37
C ALA A 58 -22.10 -6.29 7.97
N TYR A 59 -22.57 -5.83 9.13
CA TYR A 59 -23.70 -6.43 9.84
C TYR A 59 -24.83 -5.42 10.00
N ASP A 60 -26.05 -5.86 9.71
CA ASP A 60 -27.28 -5.10 9.97
C ASP A 60 -27.80 -5.48 11.35
N TYR A 61 -27.58 -4.61 12.33
CA TYR A 61 -28.01 -4.82 13.71
C TYR A 61 -29.52 -4.70 13.91
N GLN A 62 -30.24 -3.97 13.06
CA GLN A 62 -31.69 -3.89 13.15
C GLN A 62 -32.34 -5.21 12.72
N LEU A 63 -31.77 -5.86 11.70
CA LEU A 63 -32.24 -7.15 11.20
C LEU A 63 -31.56 -8.36 11.85
N GLY A 64 -30.56 -8.14 12.70
CA GLY A 64 -29.82 -9.20 13.40
C GLY A 64 -29.12 -10.18 12.45
N ARG A 65 -28.55 -9.71 11.35
CA ARG A 65 -27.86 -10.55 10.35
C ARG A 65 -26.79 -9.80 9.57
N LYS A 66 -25.93 -10.54 8.86
CA LYS A 66 -25.02 -9.95 7.86
C LYS A 66 -25.81 -9.06 6.90
N ALA A 67 -25.30 -7.87 6.62
CA ALA A 67 -25.88 -7.00 5.63
C ALA A 67 -25.91 -7.76 4.29
N LYS A 68 -27.03 -7.68 3.56
CA LYS A 68 -27.09 -8.28 2.22
C LYS A 68 -26.29 -7.48 1.20
N MET A 69 -26.22 -6.18 1.41
CA MET A 69 -25.55 -5.21 0.54
C MET A 69 -25.03 -4.06 1.41
N LEU A 70 -23.88 -3.50 1.06
CA LEU A 70 -23.41 -2.27 1.65
C LEU A 70 -24.35 -1.10 1.31
N PRO A 71 -24.48 -0.10 2.19
CA PRO A 71 -25.19 1.12 1.87
C PRO A 71 -24.65 1.78 0.59
N PRO A 72 -25.50 2.38 -0.27
CA PRO A 72 -25.07 3.00 -1.52
C PRO A 72 -23.92 4.00 -1.37
N PHE A 73 -23.98 4.87 -0.34
CA PHE A 73 -22.93 5.84 -0.09
C PHE A 73 -21.55 5.19 0.14
N MET A 74 -21.50 4.01 0.77
CA MET A 74 -20.25 3.30 1.03
C MET A 74 -19.69 2.70 -0.27
N MET A 75 -20.58 2.14 -1.11
CA MET A 75 -20.20 1.65 -2.43
C MET A 75 -19.65 2.76 -3.33
N ASP A 76 -20.25 3.94 -3.31
CA ASP A 76 -19.78 5.09 -4.08
C ASP A 76 -18.40 5.54 -3.60
N GLN A 77 -18.19 5.66 -2.29
CA GLN A 77 -16.89 5.99 -1.72
C GLN A 77 -15.82 4.94 -2.05
N PHE A 78 -16.15 3.65 -2.04
CA PHE A 78 -15.20 2.60 -2.43
C PHE A 78 -14.82 2.66 -3.90
N ARG A 79 -15.74 3.02 -4.79
CA ARG A 79 -15.44 3.22 -6.22
C ARG A 79 -14.51 4.40 -6.40
N THR A 80 -14.82 5.55 -5.79
CA THR A 80 -13.95 6.72 -5.82
C THR A 80 -12.56 6.41 -5.23
N LEU A 81 -12.51 5.72 -4.10
CA LEU A 81 -11.24 5.31 -3.48
C LEU A 81 -10.43 4.40 -4.41
N TRP A 82 -11.07 3.42 -5.05
CA TRP A 82 -10.40 2.52 -5.99
C TRP A 82 -9.81 3.27 -7.20
N GLU A 83 -10.56 4.20 -7.76
CA GLU A 83 -10.08 5.04 -8.87
C GLU A 83 -8.87 5.88 -8.46
N LEU A 84 -8.92 6.50 -7.28
CA LEU A 84 -7.80 7.27 -6.72
C LEU A 84 -6.57 6.40 -6.45
N GLN A 85 -6.76 5.17 -5.96
CA GLN A 85 -5.67 4.20 -5.77
C GLN A 85 -5.01 3.85 -7.10
N GLU A 86 -5.79 3.54 -8.13
CA GLU A 86 -5.27 3.17 -9.44
C GLU A 86 -4.58 4.33 -10.15
N ALA A 87 -5.13 5.55 -10.05
CA ALA A 87 -4.48 6.76 -10.54
C ALA A 87 -3.13 6.98 -9.82
N SER A 88 -3.13 6.89 -8.49
CA SER A 88 -1.91 7.04 -7.68
C SER A 88 -0.87 5.99 -8.04
N LYS A 89 -1.25 4.73 -8.19
CA LYS A 89 -0.35 3.63 -8.57
C LYS A 89 0.34 3.90 -9.91
N ARG A 90 -0.39 4.43 -10.90
CA ARG A 90 0.19 4.82 -12.20
C ARG A 90 1.19 5.96 -12.05
N THR A 91 0.79 7.05 -11.39
CA THR A 91 1.64 8.22 -11.19
C THR A 91 2.93 7.89 -10.42
N TRP A 92 2.81 7.21 -9.29
CA TRP A 92 3.95 6.89 -8.44
C TRP A 92 4.81 5.76 -9.02
N GLY A 93 4.22 4.81 -9.74
CA GLY A 93 4.96 3.77 -10.44
C GLY A 93 5.93 4.34 -11.49
N VAL A 94 5.53 5.40 -12.20
CA VAL A 94 6.43 6.11 -13.13
C VAL A 94 7.59 6.78 -12.38
N LYS A 95 7.30 7.48 -11.27
CA LYS A 95 8.32 8.16 -10.47
C LYS A 95 9.33 7.20 -9.86
N VAL A 96 8.88 6.04 -9.37
CA VAL A 96 9.78 5.00 -8.83
C VAL A 96 10.75 4.54 -9.91
N LYS A 97 10.26 4.22 -11.12
CA LYS A 97 11.13 3.84 -12.25
C LYS A 97 12.13 4.91 -12.63
N GLU A 98 11.75 6.19 -12.55
CA GLU A 98 12.67 7.30 -12.80
C GLU A 98 13.79 7.35 -11.76
N ILE A 99 13.46 7.18 -10.47
CA ILE A 99 14.44 7.13 -9.39
C ILE A 99 15.37 5.95 -9.59
N GLU A 100 14.84 4.75 -9.87
CA GLU A 100 15.63 3.54 -10.15
C GLU A 100 16.60 3.78 -11.32
N ALA A 101 16.14 4.38 -12.42
CA ALA A 101 16.98 4.69 -13.56
C ALA A 101 18.09 5.70 -13.22
N ARG A 102 17.81 6.69 -12.36
CA ARG A 102 18.82 7.65 -11.88
C ARG A 102 19.85 6.97 -10.99
N VAL A 103 19.43 6.11 -10.06
CA VAL A 103 20.33 5.33 -9.20
C VAL A 103 21.22 4.44 -10.06
N ARG A 104 20.66 3.73 -11.05
CA ARG A 104 21.45 2.88 -11.93
C ARG A 104 22.51 3.64 -12.72
N ARG A 105 22.19 4.84 -13.22
CA ARG A 105 23.17 5.70 -13.89
C ARG A 105 24.32 6.09 -12.96
N LEU A 106 24.03 6.40 -11.70
CA LEU A 106 25.06 6.73 -10.70
C LEU A 106 25.94 5.53 -10.37
N GLU A 107 25.34 4.35 -10.18
CA GLU A 107 26.08 3.11 -9.95
C GLU A 107 27.06 2.83 -11.10
N THR A 108 26.58 2.90 -12.35
CA THR A 108 27.43 2.64 -13.52
C THR A 108 28.50 3.72 -13.72
N ALA A 109 28.22 4.98 -13.38
CA ALA A 109 29.19 6.06 -13.50
C ALA A 109 30.27 6.04 -12.39
N SER A 110 29.99 5.38 -11.26
CA SER A 110 30.87 5.37 -10.07
C SER A 110 31.62 4.05 -9.91
N TRP A 111 30.94 2.90 -9.98
CA TRP A 111 31.50 1.59 -9.61
C TRP A 111 31.73 0.67 -10.82
N ASP A 112 30.91 0.72 -11.88
CA ASP A 112 31.13 -0.07 -13.11
C ASP A 112 32.13 0.59 -14.09
N ARG A 113 33.09 1.36 -13.59
CA ARG A 113 34.15 1.93 -14.42
C ARG A 113 35.31 0.94 -14.54
N PRO A 114 35.87 0.70 -15.74
CA PRO A 114 36.94 -0.28 -15.94
C PRO A 114 38.24 0.05 -15.18
N ASP A 115 38.37 1.30 -14.70
CA ASP A 115 39.45 1.83 -13.88
C ASP A 115 39.05 2.07 -12.40
N ALA A 116 37.87 1.61 -11.98
CA ALA A 116 37.45 1.73 -10.58
C ALA A 116 38.35 0.85 -9.69
N VAL A 117 39.07 1.49 -8.77
CA VAL A 117 39.90 0.82 -7.75
C VAL A 117 39.10 0.77 -6.45
N GLU A 118 38.84 -0.43 -5.92
CA GLU A 118 38.29 -0.58 -4.57
C GLU A 118 39.35 -0.17 -3.54
N ASP A 119 39.10 0.94 -2.83
CA ASP A 119 39.86 1.29 -1.63
C ASP A 119 39.45 0.35 -0.48
N MET A 120 40.17 -0.77 -0.38
CA MET A 120 40.10 -1.69 0.75
C MET A 120 40.81 -1.02 1.94
N GLY A 121 40.12 -0.07 2.58
CA GLY A 121 40.66 0.76 3.65
C GLY A 121 41.64 0.01 4.55
N SER A 122 42.83 0.60 4.74
CA SER A 122 43.90 0.08 5.60
C SER A 122 43.37 -0.20 7.01
N SER A 123 43.19 -1.47 7.36
CA SER A 123 43.06 -1.93 8.74
C SER A 123 44.35 -1.60 9.49
N GLY A 124 44.35 -0.47 10.20
CA GLY A 124 45.32 -0.16 11.25
C GLY A 124 44.90 -0.76 12.59
#